data_AF-A0A2R6ISN7-F1
#
_entry.id   AF-A0A2R6ISN7-F1
#
_cell.length_a   1.000
_cell.length_b   1.000
_cell.length_c   1.000
_cell.angle_alpha   90.00
_cell.angle_beta   90.00
_cell.angle_gamma   90.00
#
_symmetry.space_group_name_H-M   'P 1'
#
loop_
_entity.id
_entity.type
_entity.pdbx_description
1 polymer ?
#
loop_
_entity_poly.entity_id
_entity_poly.type
_entity_poly.pdbx_seq_one_letter_code
_entity_poly.pdbx_strand_id
1 'polypeptide(L)' 'MADEPVERPTFEGVDDALAVPGTRLRLFDRPEAHAGCRMGIVVATGDDVETARERGETAAERVRIADDAS' A
#
# COMPACT_ATOMS: atom_id res chain seq x y z
N MET A 1 9.12 10.78 18.66
CA MET A 1 9.06 11.01 17.22
C MET A 1 7.59 10.95 16.86
N ALA A 2 6.95 12.12 16.77
CA ALA A 2 5.59 12.20 16.28
C ALA A 2 5.71 12.17 14.75
N ASP A 3 5.19 11.12 14.14
CA ASP A 3 4.95 11.08 12.71
C ASP A 3 3.91 12.17 12.43
N GLU A 4 4.33 13.26 11.79
CA GLU A 4 3.44 14.37 11.48
C GLU A 4 2.33 13.86 10.55
N PRO A 5 1.05 14.15 10.84
CA PRO A 5 -0.05 13.68 10.01
C PRO A 5 0.07 14.28 8.61
N VAL A 6 -0.07 13.42 7.62
CA VAL A 6 -0.14 13.75 6.20
C VAL A 6 -1.57 14.21 5.90
N GLU A 7 -1.75 15.48 5.60
CA GLU A 7 -3.05 16.11 5.36
C GLU A 7 -3.59 15.85 3.94
N ARG A 8 -2.74 15.36 3.03
CA ARG A 8 -3.13 14.95 1.68
C ARG A 8 -2.35 13.70 1.24
N PRO A 9 -2.73 12.51 1.70
CA PRO A 9 -2.00 11.29 1.37
C PRO A 9 -2.21 10.89 -0.10
N THR A 10 -1.13 10.83 -0.87
CA THR A 10 -1.07 10.25 -2.22
C THR A 10 -0.36 8.90 -2.16
N PHE A 11 -0.76 7.96 -3.02
CA PHE A 11 -0.15 6.64 -3.10
C PHE A 11 0.83 6.56 -4.28
N GLU A 12 2.09 6.29 -3.98
CA GLU A 12 3.15 6.08 -4.96
C GLU A 12 3.48 4.58 -5.09
N GLY A 13 4.01 4.16 -6.24
CA GLY A 13 4.41 2.77 -6.48
C GLY A 13 3.25 1.78 -6.66
N VAL A 14 2.04 2.29 -6.93
CA VAL A 14 0.85 1.47 -7.19
C VAL A 14 1.03 0.64 -8.47
N ASP A 15 1.62 1.21 -9.53
CA ASP A 15 1.92 0.49 -10.77
C ASP A 15 2.89 -0.67 -10.55
N ASP A 16 3.97 -0.45 -9.80
CA ASP A 16 4.93 -1.51 -9.44
C ASP A 16 4.27 -2.61 -8.59
N ALA A 17 3.38 -2.24 -7.67
CA ALA A 17 2.64 -3.21 -6.86
C ALA A 17 1.68 -4.04 -7.71
N LEU A 18 0.98 -3.41 -8.67
CA LEU A 18 0.05 -4.09 -9.58
C LEU A 18 0.78 -4.94 -10.65
N ALA A 19 2.06 -4.68 -10.89
CA ALA A 19 2.89 -5.54 -11.74
C ALA A 19 3.14 -6.93 -11.12
N VAL A 20 2.95 -7.08 -9.80
CA VAL A 20 3.07 -8.39 -9.13
C VAL A 20 1.88 -9.28 -9.51
N PRO A 21 2.11 -10.47 -10.08
CA PRO A 21 1.05 -11.32 -10.58
C PRO A 21 0.10 -11.81 -9.47
N GLY A 22 -1.20 -11.81 -9.76
CA GLY A 22 -2.23 -12.28 -8.82
C GLY A 22 -2.45 -11.33 -7.64
N THR A 23 -1.98 -10.09 -7.70
CA THR A 23 -2.17 -9.11 -6.63
C THR A 23 -3.30 -8.14 -6.94
N ARG A 24 -3.90 -7.60 -5.88
CA ARG A 24 -4.95 -6.60 -5.94
C ARG A 24 -4.81 -5.65 -4.78
N LEU A 25 -4.80 -4.36 -5.09
CA LEU A 25 -4.82 -3.29 -4.10
C LEU A 25 -6.23 -2.74 -3.88
N ARG A 26 -6.55 -2.43 -2.63
CA ARG A 26 -7.69 -1.59 -2.25
C ARG A 26 -7.20 -0.48 -1.36
N LEU A 27 -7.18 0.74 -1.88
CA LEU A 27 -6.73 1.93 -1.18
C LEU A 27 -7.95 2.65 -0.59
N PHE A 28 -7.80 3.20 0.61
CA PHE A 28 -8.86 3.95 1.26
C PHE A 28 -8.61 5.44 1.06
N ASP A 29 -9.63 6.15 0.56
CA ASP A 29 -9.59 7.60 0.37
C ASP A 29 -9.85 8.29 1.71
N ARG A 30 -8.77 8.47 2.48
CA ARG A 30 -8.79 9.19 3.75
C ARG A 30 -8.20 10.57 3.53
N PRO A 31 -8.84 11.63 4.05
CA PRO A 31 -8.29 12.97 3.96
C PRO A 31 -7.01 13.12 4.78
N GLU A 32 -6.79 12.30 5.81
CA GLU A 32 -5.63 12.42 6.71
C GLU A 32 -5.02 11.03 6.93
N ALA A 33 -3.68 10.94 6.88
CA ALA A 33 -2.93 9.75 7.23
C ALA A 33 -1.94 10.03 8.36
N HIS A 34 -1.78 9.09 9.28
CA HIS A 34 -0.82 9.17 10.38
C HIS A 34 -0.22 7.79 10.67
N ALA A 35 0.89 7.72 11.40
CA ALA A 35 1.46 6.46 11.85
C ALA A 35 0.39 5.52 12.45
N GLY A 36 0.38 4.28 11.97
CA GLY A 36 -0.57 3.24 12.40
C GLY A 36 -1.95 3.28 11.72
N CYS A 37 -2.26 4.30 10.91
CA CYS A 37 -3.50 4.33 10.14
C CYS A 37 -3.43 3.34 8.97
N ARG A 38 -4.44 2.47 8.85
CA ARG A 38 -4.52 1.51 7.73
C ARG A 38 -5.05 2.22 6.49
N MET A 39 -4.16 2.46 5.55
CA MET A 39 -4.44 3.26 4.33
C MET A 39 -4.80 2.41 3.12
N GLY A 40 -4.65 1.09 3.22
CA GLY A 40 -5.08 0.16 2.18
C GLY A 40 -4.94 -1.29 2.59
N ILE A 41 -5.33 -2.18 1.67
CA ILE A 41 -5.22 -3.63 1.79
C ILE A 41 -4.66 -4.16 0.48
N VAL A 42 -3.64 -5.02 0.58
CA VAL A 42 -3.12 -5.82 -0.52
C VAL A 42 -3.64 -7.25 -0.35
N VAL A 43 -4.20 -7.79 -1.42
CA VAL A 43 -4.60 -9.20 -1.50
C VAL A 43 -3.80 -9.83 -2.61
N ALA A 44 -3.16 -10.97 -2.34
CA ALA A 44 -2.39 -11.71 -3.33
C ALA A 44 -2.87 -13.16 -3.39
N THR A 45 -2.90 -13.72 -4.59
CA THR A 45 -3.17 -15.13 -4.83
C THR A 45 -1.92 -15.82 -5.36
N GLY A 46 -1.77 -17.09 -5.01
CA GLY A 46 -0.67 -17.95 -5.42
C GLY A 46 -1.10 -19.41 -5.35
N ASP A 47 -0.28 -20.26 -5.95
CA ASP A 47 -0.51 -21.70 -5.98
C ASP A 47 -0.39 -22.31 -4.57
N ASP A 48 0.45 -21.70 -3.72
CA ASP A 48 0.64 -22.03 -2.31
C ASP A 48 0.54 -20.78 -1.43
N VAL A 49 0.29 -20.99 -0.13
CA VAL A 49 0.16 -19.90 0.87
C VAL A 49 1.45 -19.09 0.98
N GLU A 50 2.62 -19.75 0.90
CA GLU A 50 3.92 -19.08 0.96
C GLU A 50 4.08 -18.11 -0.22
N THR A 51 3.85 -18.58 -1.45
CA THR A 51 3.91 -17.74 -2.66
C THR A 51 2.89 -16.61 -2.63
N ALA A 52 1.66 -16.86 -2.16
CA ALA A 52 0.66 -15.81 -2.01
C ALA A 52 1.11 -14.74 -1.01
N ARG A 53 1.73 -15.16 0.11
CA ARG A 53 2.26 -14.25 1.13
C ARG A 53 3.43 -13.43 0.59
N GLU A 54 4.41 -14.04 -0.06
CA GLU A 54 5.57 -13.36 -0.64
C GLU A 54 5.15 -12.30 -1.67
N ARG A 55 4.19 -12.64 -2.56
CA ARG A 55 3.62 -11.70 -3.53
C ARG A 55 2.91 -10.53 -2.85
N GLY A 56 2.12 -10.82 -1.81
CA GLY A 56 1.41 -9.81 -1.04
C GLY A 56 2.36 -8.85 -0.31
N GLU A 57 3.41 -9.39 0.30
CA GLU A 57 4.46 -8.61 0.98
C GLU A 57 5.21 -7.75 -0.02
N THR A 58 5.67 -8.33 -1.13
CA THR A 58 6.34 -7.61 -2.22
C THR A 58 5.49 -6.45 -2.73
N ALA A 59 4.21 -6.68 -3.02
CA ALA A 59 3.32 -5.62 -3.50
C ALA A 59 3.05 -4.53 -2.43
N ALA A 60 2.97 -4.91 -1.15
CA ALA A 60 2.82 -3.96 -0.06
C ALA A 60 4.08 -3.09 0.13
N GLU A 61 5.28 -3.65 -0.03
CA GLU A 61 6.55 -2.91 0.07
C GLU A 61 6.78 -1.92 -1.08
N ARG A 62 6.15 -2.15 -2.23
CA ARG A 62 6.21 -1.22 -3.38
C ARG A 62 5.36 0.02 -3.17
N VAL A 63 4.25 -0.09 -2.45
CA VAL A 63 3.33 1.02 -2.23
C VAL A 63 3.79 1.89 -1.07
N ARG A 64 3.92 3.19 -1.33
CA ARG A 64 4.27 4.19 -0.32
C ARG A 64 3.24 5.29 -0.27
N ILE A 65 3.14 5.91 0.90
CA ILE A 65 2.28 7.06 1.12
C ILE A 65 3.19 8.29 1.06
N ALA A 66 2.89 9.19 0.13
CA ALA A 66 3.50 10.50 0.02
C ALA A 66 2.51 11.57 0.46
N ASP A 67 3.04 12.72 0.87
CA ASP A 67 2.24 13.92 1.09
C ASP A 67 2.24 14.76 -0.19
N ASP A 68 1.05 15.04 -0.69
CA ASP A 68 0.85 15.91 -1.84
C ASP A 68 0.70 17.34 -1.29
N ALA A 69 1.80 17.97 -0.89
CA ALA A 69 1.85 19.40 -0.60
C ALA A 69 2.19 20.16 -1.90
N SER A 70 1.17 20.55 -2.66
CA SER A 70 1.27 21.59 -3.69
C SER A 70 0.87 22.94 -3.13
#